data_AF-A0A4Y8KR82-F1
#
_entry.id   AF-A0A4Y8KR82-F1
#
_cell.length_a   1.000
_cell.length_b   1.000
_cell.length_c   1.000
_cell.angle_alpha   90.00
_cell.angle_beta   90.00
_cell.angle_gamma   90.00
#
_symmetry.space_group_name_H-M   'P 1'
#
loop_
_entity.id
_entity.type
_entity.pdbx_description
1 polymer ?
#
loop_
_entity_poly.entity_id
_entity_poly.type
_entity_poly.pdbx_seq_one_letter_code
_entity_poly.pdbx_strand_id
1 'polypeptide(L)'
;MADMTPAIALQLEEVGIYAPSHLNELDRRLVAALDRTAISGRGAQLVAMQWVFGWDMGRAGKEFADAKAAYEVLTAMHEVKFRDAGERSGEMCGKRAAALPDVNAANLRYRLAEQLERLARKRLDTIKNQIEVWRSMNANEREADRVHAHVGT
;
A
#
# COMPACT_ATOMS: atom_id res chain seq x y z
N MET A 1 -22.23 -5.09 -0.07
CA MET A 1 -21.44 -6.00 0.79
C MET A 1 -22.46 -6.79 1.58
N ALA A 2 -22.74 -8.02 1.16
CA ALA A 2 -23.51 -8.92 2.01
C ALA A 2 -22.60 -9.28 3.21
N ASP A 3 -23.08 -8.93 4.40
CA ASP A 3 -22.66 -9.40 5.73
C ASP A 3 -21.15 -9.38 6.05
N MET A 4 -20.59 -8.16 6.16
CA MET A 4 -19.35 -8.01 6.92
C MET A 4 -19.65 -8.24 8.41
N THR A 5 -19.07 -9.29 8.98
CA THR A 5 -19.27 -9.60 10.40
C THR A 5 -18.60 -8.54 11.30
N PRO A 6 -19.12 -8.29 12.51
CA PRO A 6 -18.49 -7.37 13.47
C PRO A 6 -17.04 -7.74 13.79
N ALA A 7 -16.72 -9.05 13.77
CA ALA A 7 -15.37 -9.54 13.96
C ALA A 7 -14.43 -9.06 12.85
N ILE A 8 -14.83 -9.17 11.57
CA ILE A 8 -14.03 -8.69 10.44
C ILE A 8 -13.85 -7.17 10.51
N ALA A 9 -14.90 -6.43 10.87
CA ALA A 9 -14.83 -4.97 11.02
C ALA A 9 -13.77 -4.56 12.07
N LEU A 10 -13.78 -5.19 13.24
CA LEU A 10 -12.79 -4.91 14.30
C LEU A 10 -11.36 -5.17 13.82
N GLN A 11 -11.13 -6.26 13.09
CA GLN A 11 -9.79 -6.59 12.56
C GLN A 11 -9.30 -5.59 11.52
N LEU A 12 -10.20 -5.02 10.73
CA LEU A 12 -9.88 -3.97 9.78
C LEU A 12 -9.57 -2.64 10.50
N GLU A 13 -10.29 -2.31 11.57
CA GLU A 13 -10.02 -1.14 12.40
C GLU A 13 -8.63 -1.19 13.05
N GLU A 14 -8.20 -2.35 13.55
CA GLU A 14 -6.87 -2.55 14.14
C GLU A 14 -5.70 -2.22 13.18
N VAL A 15 -5.94 -2.31 11.87
CA VAL A 15 -4.97 -1.93 10.83
C VAL A 15 -5.26 -0.58 10.19
N GLY A 16 -6.19 0.20 10.78
CA GLY A 16 -6.52 1.56 10.40
C GLY A 16 -7.57 1.71 9.30
N ILE A 17 -8.38 0.67 9.03
CA ILE A 17 -9.47 0.70 8.07
C ILE A 17 -10.81 0.80 8.82
N TYR A 18 -11.26 2.04 9.04
CA TYR A 18 -12.43 2.34 9.86
C TYR A 18 -13.78 2.36 9.10
N ALA A 19 -13.74 2.42 7.77
CA ALA A 19 -14.94 2.49 6.93
C ALA A 19 -14.73 1.72 5.62
N PRO A 20 -14.62 0.39 5.67
CA PRO A 20 -14.41 -0.42 4.47
C PRO A 20 -15.59 -0.27 3.51
N SER A 21 -15.27 0.00 2.24
CA SER A 21 -16.26 0.25 1.19
C SER A 21 -16.32 -0.90 0.19
N HIS A 22 -17.53 -1.33 -0.15
CA HIS A 22 -17.75 -2.33 -1.19
C HIS A 22 -17.34 -1.84 -2.59
N LEU A 23 -17.23 -0.53 -2.78
CA LEU A 23 -16.75 0.06 -4.03
C LEU A 23 -15.23 0.00 -4.13
N ASN A 24 -14.53 -0.14 -3.00
CA ASN A 24 -13.08 -0.28 -2.96
C ASN A 24 -12.69 -1.75 -3.15
N GLU A 25 -11.87 -2.01 -4.17
CA GLU A 25 -11.38 -3.36 -4.45
C GLU A 25 -10.49 -3.92 -3.34
N LEU A 26 -9.65 -3.07 -2.72
CA LEU A 26 -8.79 -3.49 -1.62
C LEU A 26 -9.64 -3.98 -0.44
N ASP A 27 -10.63 -3.19 -0.05
CA ASP A 27 -11.51 -3.50 1.08
C ASP A 27 -12.29 -4.80 0.82
N ARG A 28 -12.82 -4.98 -0.40
CA ARG A 28 -13.46 -6.25 -0.79
C ARG A 28 -12.52 -7.44 -0.70
N ARG A 29 -11.27 -7.30 -1.16
CA ARG A 29 -10.28 -8.39 -1.10
C ARG A 29 -9.87 -8.71 0.33
N LEU A 30 -9.74 -7.70 1.19
CA LEU A 30 -9.44 -7.86 2.61
C LEU A 30 -10.58 -8.59 3.33
N VAL A 31 -11.82 -8.14 3.15
CA VAL A 31 -13.00 -8.82 3.72
C VAL A 31 -13.06 -10.27 3.27
N ALA A 32 -12.90 -10.55 1.97
CA ALA A 32 -12.89 -11.92 1.46
C ALA A 32 -11.70 -12.76 1.97
N ALA A 33 -10.54 -12.15 2.20
CA ALA A 33 -9.39 -12.84 2.76
C ALA A 33 -9.60 -13.20 4.23
N LEU A 34 -10.15 -12.27 5.01
CA LEU A 34 -10.48 -12.48 6.41
C LEU A 34 -11.58 -13.53 6.58
N ASP A 35 -12.62 -13.47 5.76
CA ASP A 35 -13.72 -14.45 5.75
C ASP A 35 -13.22 -15.88 5.50
N ARG A 36 -12.35 -16.08 4.51
CA ARG A 36 -11.70 -17.40 4.26
C ARG A 36 -10.88 -17.92 5.44
N THR A 37 -10.42 -17.03 6.31
CA THR A 37 -9.63 -17.35 7.50
C THR A 37 -10.42 -17.18 8.79
N ALA A 38 -11.76 -17.04 8.72
CA ALA A 38 -12.59 -16.74 9.89
C ALA A 38 -12.52 -17.85 10.95
N ILE A 39 -12.48 -19.11 10.52
CA ILE A 39 -12.30 -20.27 11.40
C ILE A 39 -10.83 -20.54 11.78
N SER A 40 -9.90 -19.80 11.19
CA SER A 40 -8.48 -19.91 11.49
C SER A 40 -8.10 -18.96 12.63
N GLY A 41 -7.03 -19.29 13.35
CA GLY A 41 -6.50 -18.40 14.39
C GLY A 41 -5.97 -17.07 13.83
N ARG A 42 -5.79 -16.08 14.72
CA ARG A 42 -5.35 -14.71 14.41
C ARG A 42 -4.12 -14.62 13.49
N GLY A 43 -3.15 -15.52 13.65
CA GLY A 43 -1.96 -15.56 12.79
C GLY A 43 -2.28 -15.78 11.31
N ALA A 44 -3.25 -16.64 10.98
CA ALA A 44 -3.67 -16.90 9.60
C ALA A 44 -4.35 -15.66 8.98
N GLN A 45 -5.16 -14.95 9.77
CA GLN A 45 -5.81 -13.71 9.36
C GLN A 45 -4.79 -12.61 9.05
N LEU A 46 -3.79 -12.40 9.92
CA LEU A 46 -2.73 -11.43 9.68
C LEU A 46 -1.91 -11.76 8.42
N VAL A 47 -1.58 -13.03 8.19
CA VAL A 47 -0.89 -13.47 6.96
C VAL A 47 -1.77 -13.25 5.73
N ALA A 48 -3.07 -13.53 5.81
CA ALA A 48 -4.00 -13.30 4.71
C ALA A 48 -4.08 -11.81 4.34
N MET A 49 -4.15 -10.92 5.35
CA MET A 49 -4.10 -9.48 5.13
C MET A 49 -2.76 -9.06 4.51
N GLN A 50 -1.62 -9.58 4.99
CA GLN A 50 -0.30 -9.29 4.43
C GLN A 50 -0.22 -9.59 2.94
N TRP A 51 -0.78 -10.73 2.50
CA TRP A 51 -0.85 -11.08 1.08
C TRP A 51 -1.68 -10.09 0.26
N VAL A 52 -2.83 -9.67 0.78
CA VAL A 52 -3.69 -8.69 0.10
C VAL A 52 -3.02 -7.33 -0.02
N PHE A 53 -2.38 -6.83 1.05
CA PHE A 53 -1.63 -5.57 1.00
C PHE A 53 -0.38 -5.67 0.12
N GLY A 54 0.29 -6.83 0.08
CA GLY A 54 1.40 -7.06 -0.84
C GLY A 54 0.99 -6.96 -2.31
N TRP A 55 -0.18 -7.50 -2.66
CA TRP A 55 -0.76 -7.34 -3.99
C TRP A 55 -1.06 -5.88 -4.33
N ASP A 56 -1.68 -5.14 -3.39
CA ASP A 56 -2.02 -3.73 -3.59
C ASP A 56 -0.76 -2.86 -3.73
N MET A 57 0.28 -3.13 -2.95
CA MET A 57 1.60 -2.50 -3.09
C MET A 57 2.21 -2.77 -4.47
N GLY A 58 2.14 -4.01 -4.97
CA GLY A 58 2.62 -4.35 -6.31
C GLY A 58 1.89 -3.56 -7.41
N ARG A 59 0.56 -3.44 -7.29
CA ARG A 59 -0.24 -2.63 -8.21
C ARG A 59 0.14 -1.14 -8.14
N ALA A 60 0.18 -0.57 -6.95
CA ALA A 60 0.55 0.84 -6.75
C ALA A 60 1.98 1.13 -7.26
N GLY A 61 2.92 0.19 -7.06
CA GLY A 61 4.27 0.29 -7.58
C GLY A 61 4.32 0.31 -9.11
N LYS A 62 3.53 -0.53 -9.78
CA LYS A 62 3.39 -0.51 -11.24
C LYS A 62 2.78 0.82 -11.72
N GLU A 63 1.69 1.28 -11.11
CA GLU A 63 1.05 2.55 -11.47
C GLU A 63 1.99 3.74 -11.29
N PHE A 64 2.79 3.75 -10.21
CA PHE A 64 3.83 4.74 -9.99
C PHE A 64 4.91 4.70 -11.08
N ALA A 65 5.42 3.52 -11.43
CA ALA A 65 6.43 3.37 -12.47
C ALA A 65 5.91 3.83 -13.84
N ASP A 66 4.69 3.42 -14.21
CA ASP A 66 4.03 3.79 -15.46
C ASP A 66 3.79 5.32 -15.52
N ALA A 67 3.30 5.93 -14.44
CA ALA A 67 3.06 7.37 -14.38
C ALA A 67 4.36 8.18 -14.41
N LYS A 68 5.41 7.71 -13.73
CA LYS A 68 6.74 8.33 -13.74
C LYS A 68 7.32 8.31 -15.15
N ALA A 69 7.32 7.14 -15.80
CA ALA A 69 7.84 6.99 -17.15
C ALA A 69 7.08 7.89 -18.14
N ALA A 70 5.75 7.96 -18.05
CA ALA A 70 4.95 8.83 -18.90
C ALA A 70 5.29 10.32 -18.71
N TYR A 71 5.47 10.77 -17.47
CA TYR A 71 5.88 12.14 -17.16
C TYR A 71 7.29 12.46 -17.69
N GLU A 72 8.26 11.57 -17.48
CA GLU A 72 9.65 11.76 -17.92
C GLU A 72 9.75 11.80 -19.46
N VAL A 73 9.07 10.88 -20.15
CA VAL A 73 9.02 10.85 -21.62
C VAL A 73 8.40 12.13 -22.17
N LEU A 74 7.26 12.55 -21.63
CA LEU A 74 6.57 13.75 -22.12
C LEU A 74 7.39 15.01 -21.91
N THR A 75 8.05 15.13 -20.75
CA THR A 75 8.96 16.25 -20.44
C THR A 75 10.14 16.27 -21.41
N ALA A 76 10.81 15.13 -21.59
CA ALA A 76 11.95 15.01 -22.51
C ALA A 76 11.56 15.35 -23.96
N MET A 77 10.40 14.89 -24.43
CA MET A 77 9.89 15.21 -25.77
C MET A 77 9.73 16.72 -25.97
N HIS A 78 9.20 17.44 -24.99
CA HIS A 78 9.03 18.89 -25.08
C HIS A 78 10.35 19.65 -24.93
N GLU A 79 11.24 19.18 -24.06
CA GLU A 79 12.59 19.75 -23.95
C GLU A 79 13.35 19.66 -25.27
N VAL A 80 13.32 18.51 -25.96
CA VAL A 80 13.90 18.35 -27.30
C VAL A 80 13.27 19.33 -28.30
N LYS A 81 11.94 19.46 -28.31
CA LYS A 81 11.26 20.44 -29.19
C LYS A 81 11.71 21.88 -28.93
N PHE A 82 11.89 22.27 -27.66
CA PHE A 82 12.37 23.62 -27.34
C PHE A 82 13.82 23.83 -27.75
N ARG A 83 14.68 22.81 -27.59
CA ARG A 83 16.07 22.84 -28.06
C ARG A 83 16.13 23.00 -29.57
N ASP A 84 15.33 22.23 -30.31
CA ASP A 84 15.24 22.30 -31.78
C ASP A 84 14.69 23.66 -32.25
N ALA A 85 13.79 24.26 -31.48
CA ALA A 85 13.27 25.62 -31.72
C ALA A 85 14.28 26.73 -31.35
N GLY A 86 15.48 26.39 -30.87
CA GLY A 86 16.58 27.33 -30.65
C GLY A 86 16.81 27.74 -29.20
N GLU A 87 16.09 27.17 -28.22
CA GLU A 87 16.38 27.41 -26.80
C GLU A 87 17.74 26.79 -26.43
N ARG A 88 18.67 27.60 -25.94
CA ARG A 88 20.05 27.17 -25.63
C ARG A 88 20.23 26.75 -24.18
N SER A 89 19.33 27.16 -23.28
CA SER A 89 19.35 26.78 -21.87
C SER A 89 18.49 25.55 -21.61
N GLY A 90 19.11 24.47 -21.12
CA GLY A 90 18.39 23.27 -20.70
C GLY A 90 17.44 23.54 -19.53
N GLU A 91 17.82 24.42 -18.60
CA GLU A 91 16.95 24.83 -17.48
C GLU A 91 15.67 25.52 -17.97
N MET A 92 15.79 26.41 -18.97
CA MET A 92 14.63 27.08 -19.55
C MET A 92 13.74 26.13 -20.34
N CYS A 93 14.32 25.14 -21.03
CA CYS A 93 13.56 24.05 -21.65
C CYS A 93 12.72 23.30 -20.63
N GLY A 94 13.33 22.88 -19.50
CA GLY A 94 12.63 22.16 -18.45
C GLY A 94 11.52 22.98 -17.78
N LYS A 95 11.77 24.25 -17.48
CA LYS A 95 10.74 25.16 -16.92
C LYS A 95 9.58 25.37 -17.89
N ARG A 96 9.85 25.52 -19.18
CA ARG A 96 8.82 25.66 -20.22
C ARG A 96 8.03 24.37 -20.40
N ALA A 97 8.69 23.22 -20.42
CA ALA A 97 8.04 21.91 -20.51
C ALA A 97 7.13 21.68 -19.31
N ALA A 98 7.60 21.94 -18.09
CA ALA A 98 6.81 21.79 -16.87
C ALA A 98 5.57 22.72 -16.83
N ALA A 99 5.60 23.85 -17.53
CA ALA A 99 4.46 24.77 -17.63
C ALA A 99 3.39 24.32 -18.64
N LEU A 100 3.67 23.30 -19.47
CA LEU A 100 2.69 22.81 -20.45
C LEU A 100 1.56 22.04 -19.75
N PRO A 101 0.29 22.22 -20.18
CA PRO A 101 -0.85 21.59 -19.52
C PRO A 101 -0.80 20.06 -19.47
N ASP A 102 -0.32 19.41 -20.53
CA ASP A 102 -0.18 17.96 -20.65
C ASP A 102 0.92 17.41 -19.72
N VAL A 103 2.08 18.09 -19.66
CA VAL A 103 3.18 17.76 -18.75
C VAL A 103 2.75 17.96 -17.29
N ASN A 104 2.06 19.05 -16.99
CA ASN A 104 1.56 19.29 -15.65
C ASN A 104 0.52 18.24 -15.23
N ALA A 105 -0.39 17.83 -16.14
CA ALA A 105 -1.32 16.74 -15.87
C ALA A 105 -0.61 15.41 -15.63
N ALA A 106 0.45 15.10 -16.39
CA ALA A 106 1.29 13.92 -16.18
C ALA A 106 2.03 13.97 -14.83
N ASN A 107 2.56 15.13 -14.45
CA ASN A 107 3.21 15.35 -13.16
C ASN A 107 2.23 15.13 -11.99
N LEU A 108 1.00 15.66 -12.07
CA LEU A 108 -0.02 15.44 -11.04
C LEU A 108 -0.36 13.96 -10.87
N ARG A 109 -0.49 13.22 -11.98
CA ARG A 109 -0.71 11.76 -11.95
C ARG A 109 0.46 11.03 -11.31
N TYR A 110 1.68 11.39 -11.69
CA TYR A 110 2.90 10.85 -11.09
C TYR A 110 2.95 11.10 -9.57
N ARG A 111 2.67 12.33 -9.13
CA ARG A 111 2.66 12.68 -7.70
C ARG A 111 1.58 11.95 -6.91
N LEU A 112 0.39 11.80 -7.49
CA LEU A 112 -0.67 11.02 -6.86
C LEU A 112 -0.25 9.55 -6.72
N ALA A 113 0.26 8.94 -7.78
CA ALA A 113 0.74 7.55 -7.75
C ALA A 113 1.89 7.36 -6.74
N GLU A 114 2.79 8.34 -6.61
CA GLU A 114 3.85 8.35 -5.61
C GLU A 114 3.29 8.31 -4.18
N GLN A 115 2.27 9.12 -3.88
CA GLN A 115 1.64 9.10 -2.56
C GLN A 115 0.90 7.80 -2.28
N LEU A 116 0.26 7.21 -3.31
CA LEU A 116 -0.45 5.94 -3.19
C LEU A 116 0.52 4.77 -2.96
N GLU A 117 1.67 4.72 -3.64
CA GLU A 117 2.72 3.71 -3.39
C GLU A 117 3.26 3.83 -1.97
N ARG A 118 3.57 5.06 -1.52
CA ARG A 118 4.06 5.31 -0.16
C ARG A 118 3.04 4.88 0.90
N LEU A 119 1.76 5.14 0.66
CA LEU A 119 0.69 4.72 1.54
C LEU A 119 0.57 3.18 1.59
N ALA A 120 0.60 2.52 0.43
CA ALA A 120 0.54 1.06 0.36
C ALA A 120 1.72 0.40 1.09
N ARG A 121 2.93 0.95 0.95
CA ARG A 121 4.12 0.52 1.68
C ARG A 121 3.95 0.65 3.20
N LYS A 122 3.51 1.82 3.68
CA LYS A 122 3.25 2.05 5.11
C LYS A 122 2.24 1.06 5.68
N ARG A 123 1.16 0.76 4.95
CA ARG A 123 0.16 -0.24 5.36
C ARG A 123 0.77 -1.64 5.49
N LEU A 124 1.59 -2.05 4.52
CA LEU A 124 2.28 -3.33 4.57
C LEU A 124 3.22 -3.42 5.77
N ASP A 125 3.95 -2.34 6.08
CA ASP A 125 4.84 -2.29 7.24
C ASP A 125 4.05 -2.35 8.56
N THR A 126 2.91 -1.67 8.66
CA THR A 126 2.00 -1.79 9.81
C THR A 126 1.58 -3.24 10.05
N ILE A 127 1.21 -3.97 8.98
CA ILE A 127 0.80 -5.38 9.10
C ILE A 127 1.97 -6.28 9.53
N LYS A 128 3.18 -6.05 8.98
CA LYS A 128 4.37 -6.80 9.40
C LYS A 128 4.65 -6.60 10.89
N ASN A 129 4.56 -5.37 11.38
CA ASN A 129 4.72 -5.07 12.80
C ASN A 129 3.67 -5.79 13.64
N GLN A 130 2.40 -5.83 13.21
CA GLN A 130 1.35 -6.57 13.90
C GLN A 130 1.62 -8.09 13.95
N ILE A 131 2.17 -8.66 12.88
CA ILE A 131 2.60 -10.07 12.85
C ILE A 131 3.72 -10.32 13.87
N GLU A 132 4.69 -9.42 13.96
CA GLU A 132 5.81 -9.54 14.90
C GLU A 132 5.37 -9.40 16.36
N VAL A 133 4.47 -8.46 16.64
CA VAL A 133 3.85 -8.30 17.97
C VAL A 133 3.09 -9.57 18.34
N TRP A 134 2.26 -10.10 17.44
CA TRP A 134 1.53 -11.34 17.68
C TRP A 134 2.48 -12.52 17.94
N ARG A 135 3.56 -12.67 17.17
CA ARG A 135 4.57 -13.72 17.39
C ARG A 135 5.22 -13.61 18.77
N SER A 136 5.59 -12.39 19.15
CA SER A 136 6.21 -12.12 20.46
C SER A 136 5.26 -12.43 21.62
N MET A 137 3.98 -12.07 21.50
CA MET A 137 2.97 -12.38 22.51
C MET A 137 2.80 -13.89 22.71
N ASN A 138 2.65 -14.66 21.62
CA ASN A 138 2.54 -16.12 21.72
C ASN A 138 3.81 -16.78 22.27
N ALA A 139 5.00 -16.21 22.01
CA ALA A 139 6.25 -16.71 22.57
C ALA A 139 6.28 -16.51 24.09
N ASN A 140 5.86 -15.34 24.56
CA ASN A 140 5.77 -15.02 25.99
C ASN A 140 4.74 -15.91 26.71
N GLU A 141 3.57 -16.14 26.10
CA GLU A 141 2.55 -17.04 26.64
C GLU A 141 3.08 -18.47 26.79
N ARG A 142 3.75 -19.00 25.77
CA ARG A 142 4.36 -20.35 25.84
C ARG A 142 5.43 -20.45 26.91
N GLU A 143 6.20 -19.38 27.14
CA GLU A 143 7.23 -19.36 28.18
C GLU A 143 6.59 -19.27 29.58
N ALA A 144 5.55 -18.46 29.75
CA ALA A 144 4.78 -18.39 30.98
C ALA A 144 4.14 -19.75 31.31
N ASP A 145 3.55 -20.42 30.33
CA ASP A 145 2.97 -21.76 30.48
C ASP A 145 4.01 -22.79 30.95
N ARG A 146 5.24 -22.73 30.40
CA ARG A 146 6.34 -23.61 30.84
C ARG A 146 6.77 -23.33 32.28
N VAL A 147 6.90 -22.06 32.66
CA VAL A 147 7.27 -21.66 34.02
C VAL A 147 6.20 -22.11 35.02
N HIS A 148 4.92 -21.91 34.72
CA HIS A 148 3.81 -22.37 35.56
C HIS A 148 3.75 -23.90 35.66
N ALA A 149 4.02 -24.62 34.57
CA ALA A 149 4.11 -26.09 34.58
C ALA A 149 5.28 -26.62 35.41
N HIS A 150 6.40 -25.86 35.52
CA HIS A 150 7.58 -26.26 36.30
C HIS A 150 7.47 -25.91 37.79
N VAL A 151 6.70 -24.88 38.15
CA VAL A 151 6.45 -24.47 39.56
C VAL A 151 5.31 -25.29 40.19
N GLY A 152 4.43 -25.89 39.39
CA GLY A 152 3.31 -26.71 39.85
C GLY A 152 3.62 -28.20 40.12
N THR A 153 4.89 -28.61 40.01
CA THR A 153 5.40 -29.96 40.35
C THR A 153 6.35 -29.88 41.52
#